data_AF-A0A534XUA4-F1
#
_entry.id   AF-A0A534XUA4-F1
#
_cell.length_a   1.000
_cell.length_b   1.000
_cell.length_c   1.000
_cell.angle_alpha   90.00
_cell.angle_beta   90.00
_cell.angle_gamma   90.00
#
_symmetry.space_group_name_H-M   'P 1'
#
loop_
_entity.id
_entity.type
_entity.pdbx_description
1 polymer ?
#
loop_
_entity_poly.entity_id
_entity_poly.type
_entity_poly.pdbx_seq_one_letter_code
_entity_poly.pdbx_strand_id
1 'polypeptide(L)'
;MLLAALAFPRYAFPFAWIFLWPLSEALAGVRVPLRIMALGPPLGLLWEGLNWHCARGWIYTIPFFERPKLFEMPLPGYLGYLPFSLECAAALALLDRLRPHLRGSRGAWALLAVFLFHAGADQLTRGHTVISFFAVRSSPCPARGSWSASTIERCSPSTRW
;
A
#
# COMPACT_ATOMS: atom_id res chain seq x y z
N MET A 1 -7.58 -18.89 2.78
CA MET A 1 -7.69 -17.42 2.59
C MET A 1 -7.06 -16.96 1.28
N LEU A 2 -5.80 -17.28 0.99
CA LEU A 2 -5.14 -16.93 -0.29
C LEU A 2 -5.91 -17.48 -1.51
N LEU A 3 -6.37 -18.74 -1.46
CA LEU A 3 -7.24 -19.31 -2.50
C LEU A 3 -8.55 -18.54 -2.67
N ALA A 4 -9.13 -18.04 -1.57
CA ALA A 4 -10.35 -17.23 -1.62
C ALA A 4 -10.08 -15.84 -2.21
N ALA A 5 -8.93 -15.22 -1.89
CA ALA A 5 -8.49 -13.97 -2.50
C ALA A 5 -8.27 -14.10 -4.01
N LEU A 6 -7.82 -15.27 -4.48
CA LEU A 6 -7.70 -15.57 -5.91
C LEU A 6 -9.05 -15.86 -6.57
N ALA A 7 -9.93 -16.62 -5.91
CA ALA A 7 -11.24 -16.99 -6.46
C ALA A 7 -12.25 -15.83 -6.46
N PHE A 8 -12.20 -14.97 -5.43
CA PHE A 8 -13.14 -13.86 -5.23
C PHE A 8 -12.41 -12.56 -4.84
N PRO A 9 -11.55 -12.01 -5.73
CA PRO A 9 -10.68 -10.88 -5.39
C PRO A 9 -11.46 -9.65 -4.94
N ARG A 10 -12.66 -9.41 -5.47
CA ARG A 10 -13.49 -8.24 -5.09
C ARG A 10 -13.95 -8.26 -3.63
N TYR A 11 -14.01 -9.43 -2.99
CA TYR A 11 -14.54 -9.59 -1.63
C TYR A 11 -13.50 -10.11 -0.65
N ALA A 12 -12.63 -11.01 -1.10
CA ALA A 12 -11.68 -11.70 -0.25
C ALA A 12 -10.32 -11.00 -0.13
N PHE A 13 -10.01 -10.07 -1.05
CA PHE A 13 -8.75 -9.32 -1.03
C PHE A 13 -8.55 -8.48 0.23
N PRO A 14 -9.54 -7.77 0.80
CA PRO A 14 -9.36 -7.04 2.07
C PRO A 14 -8.89 -7.95 3.22
N PHE A 15 -9.31 -9.23 3.22
CA PHE A 15 -8.88 -10.17 4.25
C PHE A 15 -7.43 -10.60 4.08
N ALA A 16 -6.78 -10.37 2.92
CA ALA A 16 -5.35 -10.62 2.69
C ALA A 16 -4.44 -9.96 3.73
N TRP A 17 -4.94 -8.99 4.48
CA TRP A 17 -4.21 -8.26 5.52
C TRP A 17 -4.35 -8.89 6.92
N ILE A 18 -4.90 -10.12 6.99
CA ILE A 18 -5.16 -10.83 8.25
C ILE A 18 -4.53 -12.23 8.26
N PHE A 19 -4.24 -12.88 7.12
CA PHE A 19 -3.81 -14.29 7.16
C PHE A 19 -2.46 -14.52 7.83
N LEU A 20 -1.53 -13.59 7.66
CA LEU A 20 -0.15 -13.82 8.10
C LEU A 20 -0.02 -13.62 9.61
N TRP A 21 -0.89 -12.82 10.22
CA TRP A 21 -0.91 -12.57 11.67
C TRP A 21 -1.05 -13.87 12.51
N PRO A 22 -2.13 -14.66 12.41
CA PRO A 22 -2.29 -15.86 13.24
C PRO A 22 -1.23 -16.92 12.92
N LEU A 23 -0.76 -16.99 11.68
CA LEU A 23 0.32 -17.89 11.30
C LEU A 23 1.64 -17.48 11.98
N SER A 24 1.98 -16.19 11.95
CA SER A 24 3.20 -15.68 12.57
C SER A 24 3.16 -15.79 14.09
N GLU A 25 2.02 -15.54 14.72
CA GLU A 25 1.82 -15.80 16.16
C GLU A 25 2.06 -17.27 16.52
N ALA A 26 1.46 -18.19 15.76
CA ALA A 26 1.58 -19.62 16.00
C ALA A 26 3.03 -20.10 15.86
N LEU A 27 3.75 -19.63 14.82
CA LEU A 27 5.15 -19.99 14.57
C LEU A 27 6.11 -19.35 15.58
N ALA A 28 5.82 -18.13 16.02
CA ALA A 28 6.61 -17.43 17.03
C ALA A 28 6.37 -17.99 18.45
N GLY A 29 5.19 -18.58 18.69
CA GLY A 29 4.74 -19.01 20.00
C GLY A 29 4.38 -17.85 20.92
N VAL A 30 3.88 -16.74 20.34
CA VAL A 30 3.50 -15.53 21.10
C VAL A 30 2.07 -15.11 20.78
N ARG A 31 1.48 -14.31 21.66
CA ARG A 31 0.22 -13.62 21.43
C ARG A 31 0.48 -12.11 21.39
N VAL A 32 0.24 -11.50 20.24
CA VAL A 32 0.36 -10.06 20.05
C VAL A 32 -0.84 -9.39 20.71
N PRO A 33 -0.63 -8.40 21.60
CA PRO A 33 -1.73 -7.74 22.27
C PRO A 33 -2.48 -6.83 21.29
N LEU A 34 -3.82 -6.93 21.28
CA LEU A 34 -4.69 -6.17 20.37
C LEU A 34 -4.51 -4.65 20.46
N ARG A 35 -4.00 -4.13 21.59
CA ARG A 35 -3.67 -2.70 21.75
C ARG A 35 -2.71 -2.16 20.69
N ILE A 36 -1.92 -3.03 20.06
CA ILE A 36 -1.01 -2.65 18.96
C ILE A 36 -1.78 -2.12 17.75
N MET A 37 -3.06 -2.48 17.58
CA MET A 37 -3.96 -1.89 16.58
C MET A 37 -4.00 -0.35 16.64
N ALA A 38 -3.77 0.24 17.82
CA ALA A 38 -3.71 1.70 17.97
C ALA A 38 -2.58 2.37 17.16
N LEU A 39 -1.55 1.61 16.75
CA LEU A 39 -0.50 2.11 15.84
C LEU A 39 -0.96 2.18 14.38
N GLY A 40 -2.04 1.47 14.02
CA GLY A 40 -2.57 1.44 12.66
C GLY A 40 -2.96 2.81 12.10
N PRO A 41 -3.87 3.57 12.76
CA PRO A 41 -4.33 4.87 12.25
C PRO A 41 -3.22 5.90 12.00
N PRO A 42 -2.27 6.17 12.92
CA PRO A 42 -1.20 7.13 12.65
C PRO A 42 -0.28 6.66 11.52
N LEU A 43 -0.04 5.35 11.37
CA LEU A 43 0.72 4.81 10.25
C LEU A 43 -0.03 4.96 8.92
N GLY A 44 -1.35 4.77 8.91
CA GLY A 44 -2.18 5.02 7.74
C GLY A 44 -2.18 6.49 7.33
N LEU A 45 -2.26 7.40 8.29
CA LEU A 45 -2.14 8.84 8.03
C LEU A 45 -0.75 9.23 7.53
N LEU A 46 0.31 8.65 8.11
CA LEU A 46 1.68 8.86 7.65
C LEU A 46 1.85 8.37 6.20
N TRP A 47 1.35 7.18 5.89
CA TRP A 47 1.38 6.62 4.55
C TRP A 47 0.69 7.52 3.52
N GLU A 48 -0.50 8.03 3.87
CA GLU A 48 -1.19 8.97 3.01
C GLU A 48 -0.49 10.34 2.93
N GLY A 49 0.18 10.76 4.00
CA GLY A 49 1.04 11.94 4.00
C GLY A 49 2.20 11.82 3.00
N LEU A 50 2.71 10.61 2.73
CA LEU A 50 3.69 10.38 1.67
C LEU A 50 3.09 10.53 0.26
N ASN A 51 1.77 10.36 0.12
CA ASN A 51 1.04 10.57 -1.13
C ASN A 51 0.76 12.05 -1.39
N TRP A 52 0.76 12.88 -0.35
CA TRP A 52 0.43 14.29 -0.44
C TRP A 52 1.39 15.05 -1.35
N HIS A 53 0.83 15.76 -2.33
CA HIS A 53 1.59 16.57 -3.30
C HIS A 53 2.58 15.77 -4.16
N CYS A 54 2.41 14.45 -4.27
CA CYS A 54 3.22 13.64 -5.17
C CYS A 54 2.76 13.81 -6.62
N ALA A 55 3.70 14.15 -7.52
CA ALA A 55 3.42 14.26 -8.96
C ALA A 55 2.88 12.95 -9.58
N ARG A 56 3.14 11.81 -8.95
CA ARG A 56 2.58 10.49 -9.28
C ARG A 56 2.08 9.81 -8.01
N GLY A 57 1.01 10.36 -7.44
CA GLY A 57 0.36 9.78 -6.28
C GLY A 57 -0.36 8.46 -6.59
N TRP A 58 -0.61 7.69 -5.54
CA TRP A 58 -1.46 6.50 -5.56
C TRP A 58 -2.93 6.90 -5.43
N ILE A 59 -3.78 6.30 -6.27
CA ILE A 59 -5.23 6.45 -6.19
C ILE A 59 -5.78 5.14 -5.63
N TYR A 60 -6.42 5.21 -4.47
CA TYR A 60 -7.00 4.04 -3.82
C TYR A 60 -8.45 3.88 -4.25
N THR A 61 -8.80 2.65 -4.62
CA THR A 61 -10.18 2.27 -4.93
C THR A 61 -10.57 1.08 -4.06
N ILE A 62 -11.71 1.21 -3.37
CA ILE A 62 -12.27 0.14 -2.54
C ILE A 62 -13.61 -0.25 -3.14
N PRO A 63 -13.81 -1.54 -3.50
CA PRO A 63 -15.08 -2.01 -3.99
C PRO A 63 -16.20 -1.59 -3.03
N PHE A 64 -17.27 -0.99 -3.58
CA PHE A 64 -18.50 -0.59 -2.87
C PHE A 64 -18.37 0.61 -1.91
N PHE A 65 -17.18 1.01 -1.46
CA PHE A 65 -17.00 2.04 -0.43
C PHE A 65 -16.01 3.12 -0.82
N GLU A 66 -16.38 3.91 -1.82
CA GLU A 66 -15.47 4.90 -2.40
C GLU A 66 -15.52 6.28 -1.75
N ARG A 67 -16.55 6.53 -0.91
CA ARG A 67 -16.70 7.77 -0.14
C ARG A 67 -17.26 7.45 1.25
N PRO A 68 -16.95 8.27 2.27
CA PRO A 68 -16.08 9.46 2.23
C PRO A 68 -14.59 9.09 2.16
N LYS A 69 -13.79 10.01 1.59
CA LYS A 69 -12.33 9.90 1.51
C LYS A 69 -11.67 10.91 2.44
N LEU A 70 -10.55 10.52 3.02
CA LEU A 70 -9.60 11.41 3.67
C LEU A 70 -8.37 11.41 2.76
N PHE A 71 -8.01 12.57 2.20
CA PHE A 71 -7.06 12.64 1.07
C PHE A 71 -7.54 11.76 -0.11
N GLU A 72 -6.67 10.93 -0.69
CA GLU A 72 -7.01 10.02 -1.80
C GLU A 72 -7.60 8.69 -1.32
N MET A 73 -7.46 8.37 -0.02
CA MET A 73 -7.86 7.08 0.53
C MET A 73 -9.30 7.10 1.11
N PRO A 74 -10.18 6.14 0.74
CA PRO A 74 -11.47 5.98 1.40
C PRO A 74 -11.32 5.56 2.86
N LEU A 75 -12.26 5.98 3.73
CA LEU A 75 -12.20 5.66 5.18
C LEU A 75 -12.05 4.16 5.48
N PRO A 76 -12.74 3.22 4.81
CA PRO A 76 -12.54 1.79 5.05
C PRO A 76 -11.13 1.29 4.74
N GLY A 77 -10.38 2.02 3.90
CA GLY A 77 -8.98 1.74 3.63
C GLY A 77 -8.12 1.88 4.88
N TYR A 78 -8.39 2.90 5.70
CA TYR A 78 -7.67 3.11 6.95
C TYR A 78 -7.89 1.98 7.96
N LEU A 79 -9.04 1.30 7.90
CA LEU A 79 -9.32 0.16 8.78
C LEU A 79 -8.38 -1.03 8.51
N GLY A 80 -7.84 -1.14 7.30
CA GLY A 80 -6.84 -2.15 6.95
C GLY A 80 -5.53 -2.02 7.75
N TYR A 81 -5.18 -0.80 8.19
CA TYR A 81 -3.97 -0.59 9.00
C TYR A 81 -4.09 -1.17 10.43
N LEU A 82 -5.32 -1.39 10.93
CA LEU A 82 -5.56 -1.99 12.24
C LEU A 82 -5.01 -3.43 12.27
N PRO A 83 -5.51 -4.39 11.47
CA PRO A 83 -4.94 -5.73 11.45
C PRO A 83 -3.51 -5.76 10.90
N PHE A 84 -3.15 -4.84 9.99
CA PHE A 84 -1.78 -4.76 9.47
C PHE A 84 -0.75 -4.53 10.57
N SER A 85 -1.06 -3.67 11.55
CA SER A 85 -0.15 -3.45 12.69
C SER A 85 0.08 -4.71 13.54
N LEU A 86 -0.94 -5.57 13.66
CA LEU A 86 -0.82 -6.86 14.35
C LEU A 86 0.02 -7.84 13.54
N GLU A 87 -0.16 -7.86 12.22
CA GLU A 87 0.64 -8.65 11.30
C GLU A 87 2.13 -8.28 11.40
N CYS A 88 2.45 -6.99 11.37
CA CYS A 88 3.82 -6.49 11.54
C CYS A 88 4.42 -6.91 12.88
N ALA A 89 3.68 -6.78 13.98
CA ALA A 89 4.16 -7.16 15.31
C ALA A 89 4.39 -8.67 15.44
N ALA A 90 3.51 -9.49 14.86
CA ALA A 90 3.65 -10.95 14.87
C ALA A 90 4.82 -11.41 13.97
N ALA A 91 4.96 -10.79 12.79
CA ALA A 91 6.09 -11.05 11.90
C ALA A 91 7.42 -10.67 12.56
N LEU A 92 7.48 -9.56 13.29
CA LEU A 92 8.67 -9.16 14.05
C LEU A 92 9.01 -10.16 15.16
N ALA A 93 8.02 -10.61 15.92
CA ALA A 93 8.23 -11.63 16.95
C ALA A 93 8.72 -12.96 16.36
N LEU A 94 8.20 -13.35 15.19
CA LEU A 94 8.69 -14.51 14.45
C LEU A 94 10.14 -14.31 13.99
N LEU A 95 10.46 -13.14 13.46
CA LEU A 95 11.82 -12.79 13.04
C LEU A 95 12.80 -12.86 14.21
N ASP A 96 12.44 -12.33 15.38
CA ASP A 96 13.26 -12.39 16.59
C ASP A 96 13.55 -13.83 17.03
N ARG A 97 12.56 -14.73 16.89
CA ARG A 97 12.74 -16.16 17.15
C ARG A 97 13.68 -16.83 16.14
N LEU A 98 13.59 -16.44 14.86
CA LEU A 98 14.40 -17.00 13.78
C LEU A 98 15.82 -16.44 13.73
N ARG A 99 16.03 -15.18 14.15
CA ARG A 99 17.28 -14.44 14.05
C ARG A 99 18.52 -15.20 14.57
N PRO A 100 18.49 -15.92 15.71
CA PRO A 100 19.64 -16.70 16.18
C PRO A 100 20.07 -17.80 15.20
N HIS A 101 19.13 -18.37 14.45
CA HIS A 101 19.35 -19.46 13.50
C HIS A 101 19.81 -18.98 12.12
N LEU A 102 19.62 -17.69 11.84
CA LEU A 102 19.93 -17.03 10.57
C LEU A 102 21.32 -16.34 10.58
N ARG A 103 22.24 -16.75 11.46
CA ARG A 103 23.60 -16.18 11.50
C ARG A 103 24.51 -16.86 10.48
N GLY A 104 25.49 -16.12 9.95
CA GLY A 104 26.48 -16.62 8.99
C GLY A 104 25.88 -16.96 7.62
N SER A 105 26.33 -18.06 7.01
CA SER A 105 25.93 -18.47 5.66
C SER A 105 24.42 -18.73 5.53
N ARG A 106 23.76 -19.23 6.58
CA ARG A 106 22.30 -19.46 6.60
C ARG A 106 21.51 -18.16 6.39
N GLY A 107 21.97 -17.06 6.99
CA GLY A 107 21.38 -15.74 6.80
C GLY A 107 21.53 -15.25 5.38
N ALA A 108 22.71 -15.42 4.79
CA ALA A 108 22.95 -15.06 3.39
C ALA A 108 22.05 -15.85 2.44
N TRP A 109 21.90 -17.16 2.65
CA TRP A 109 20.98 -17.99 1.88
C TRP A 109 19.52 -17.59 2.07
N ALA A 110 19.11 -17.26 3.29
CA ALA A 110 17.76 -16.78 3.56
C ALA A 110 17.46 -15.45 2.85
N LEU A 111 18.39 -14.50 2.89
CA LEU A 111 18.28 -13.22 2.18
C LEU A 111 18.25 -13.43 0.66
N LEU A 112 19.09 -14.32 0.13
CA LEU A 112 19.08 -14.67 -1.29
C LEU A 112 17.73 -15.30 -1.67
N ALA A 113 17.20 -16.21 -0.85
CA ALA A 113 15.90 -16.82 -1.10
C ALA A 113 14.76 -15.79 -1.09
N VAL A 114 14.75 -14.85 -0.13
CA VAL A 114 13.79 -13.74 -0.08
C VAL A 114 13.92 -12.86 -1.32
N PHE A 115 15.14 -12.49 -1.70
CA PHE A 115 15.40 -11.69 -2.90
C PHE A 115 14.89 -12.38 -4.17
N LEU A 116 15.26 -13.65 -4.37
CA LEU A 116 14.83 -14.44 -5.53
C LEU A 116 13.31 -14.61 -5.56
N PHE A 117 12.68 -14.83 -4.41
CA PHE A 117 11.23 -14.89 -4.29
C PHE A 117 10.57 -13.57 -4.72
N HIS A 118 11.03 -12.43 -4.19
CA HIS A 118 10.49 -11.13 -4.55
C HIS A 118 10.73 -10.78 -6.02
N ALA A 119 11.93 -11.04 -6.54
CA ALA A 119 12.26 -10.84 -7.94
C ALA A 119 11.36 -11.71 -8.84
N GLY A 120 11.17 -12.98 -8.49
CA GLY A 120 10.28 -13.88 -9.22
C GLY A 120 8.82 -13.40 -9.20
N ALA A 121 8.30 -13.04 -8.03
CA ALA A 121 6.94 -12.52 -7.87
C ALA A 121 6.72 -11.23 -8.68
N ASP A 122 7.70 -10.32 -8.65
CA ASP A 122 7.69 -9.09 -9.42
C ASP A 122 7.71 -9.37 -10.93
N GLN A 123 8.59 -10.25 -11.42
CA GLN A 123 8.60 -10.63 -12.84
C GLN A 123 7.29 -11.26 -13.30
N LEU A 124 6.69 -12.12 -12.48
CA LEU A 124 5.40 -12.75 -12.78
C LEU A 124 4.25 -11.73 -12.82
N THR A 125 4.28 -10.74 -11.92
CA THR A 125 3.20 -9.74 -11.81
C THR A 125 3.37 -8.56 -12.76
N ARG A 126 4.59 -8.22 -13.18
CA ARG A 126 4.88 -7.12 -14.12
C ARG A 126 4.04 -7.17 -15.39
N GLY A 127 3.82 -8.36 -15.96
CA GLY A 127 2.99 -8.53 -17.16
C GLY A 127 1.49 -8.29 -16.94
N HIS A 128 1.05 -8.29 -15.68
CA HIS A 128 -0.35 -8.13 -15.27
C HIS A 128 -0.62 -6.76 -14.62
N THR A 129 0.43 -6.03 -14.22
CA THR A 129 0.31 -4.70 -13.61
C THR A 129 0.03 -3.66 -14.69
N VAL A 130 -1.20 -3.15 -14.72
CA VAL A 130 -1.57 -2.01 -15.58
C VAL A 130 -1.07 -0.73 -14.91
N ILE A 131 0.00 -0.15 -15.44
CA ILE A 131 0.44 1.20 -15.06
C ILE A 131 -0.28 2.19 -15.98
N SER A 132 -1.28 2.89 -15.45
CA SER A 132 -1.94 3.99 -16.13
C SER A 132 -1.09 5.26 -16.02
N PHE A 133 -0.57 5.75 -17.15
CA PHE A 133 0.09 7.05 -17.23
C PHE A 133 -0.92 8.10 -17.70
N PHE A 134 -1.24 9.07 -16.86
CA PHE A 134 -1.91 10.28 -17.32
C PHE A 134 -0.87 11.29 -17.78
N ALA A 135 -0.89 11.63 -19.07
CA ALA A 135 -0.13 12.76 -19.57
C ALA A 135 -0.71 14.03 -18.96
N VAL A 136 0.07 14.74 -18.13
CA VAL A 136 -0.25 16.11 -17.75
C VAL A 136 -0.17 16.92 -19.04
N ARG A 137 -1.33 17.22 -19.62
CA ARG A 137 -1.42 18.03 -20.82
C ARG A 137 -1.14 19.47 -20.43
N SER A 138 0.13 19.86 -20.40
CA SER A 138 0.51 21.27 -20.45
C SER A 138 0.13 21.76 -21.85
N SER A 139 -1.12 22.16 -22.01
CA SER A 139 -1.51 22.91 -23.20
C SER A 139 -0.61 24.15 -23.21
N PRO A 140 0.18 24.42 -24.27
CA PRO A 140 0.98 25.63 -24.31
C PRO A 140 0.03 26.81 -24.10
N CYS A 141 0.27 27.56 -23.04
CA CYS A 141 -0.57 28.71 -22.78
C CYS A 141 -0.34 29.70 -23.92
N PRO A 142 -1.40 30.18 -24.61
CA PRO A 142 -1.22 31.13 -25.69
C PRO A 142 -0.55 32.41 -25.17
N ALA A 143 0.13 33.15 -26.04
CA ALA A 143 0.82 34.38 -25.65
C ALA A 143 -0.13 35.33 -24.90
N ARG A 144 0.39 36.00 -23.87
CA ARG A 144 -0.38 36.78 -22.86
C ARG A 144 -1.39 37.78 -23.45
N GLY A 145 -1.24 38.16 -24.72
CA GLY A 145 -2.13 39.06 -25.46
C GLY A 145 -3.41 38.43 -26.04
N SER A 146 -3.62 37.11 -25.99
CA SER A 146 -4.83 36.44 -26.53
C SER A 146 -5.65 35.70 -25.46
N TRP A 147 -5.51 36.12 -24.20
CA TRP A 147 -6.15 35.46 -23.08
C TRP A 147 -7.64 35.81 -23.00
N SER A 148 -8.50 34.81 -23.19
CA SER A 148 -9.92 34.88 -22.83
C SER A 148 -10.11 34.49 -21.36
N ALA A 149 -11.26 34.80 -20.74
CA ALA A 149 -11.59 34.35 -19.38
C ALA A 149 -11.42 32.81 -19.21
N SER A 150 -11.79 32.04 -20.24
CA SER A 150 -11.62 30.58 -20.26
C SER A 150 -10.17 30.10 -20.43
N THR A 151 -9.28 30.99 -20.88
CA THR A 151 -7.83 30.74 -21.01
C THR A 151 -7.15 30.98 -19.67
N ILE A 152 -7.59 31.99 -18.92
CA ILE A 152 -7.10 32.30 -17.57
C ILE A 152 -7.39 31.14 -16.61
N GLU A 153 -8.59 30.58 -16.59
CA GLU A 153 -8.91 29.40 -15.73
C GLU A 153 -8.06 28.16 -16.05
N ARG A 154 -7.70 27.98 -17.33
CA ARG A 154 -6.96 26.80 -17.80
C ARG A 154 -5.46 26.87 -17.54
N CYS A 155 -4.90 28.08 -17.57
CA CYS A 155 -3.47 28.35 -17.41
C CYS A 155 -3.09 28.94 -16.05
N SER A 156 -4.06 29.43 -15.27
CA SER A 156 -3.83 29.71 -13.87
C SER A 156 -3.38 28.40 -13.23
N PRO A 157 -2.35 28.39 -12.37
CA PRO A 157 -1.97 27.20 -11.63
C PRO A 157 -3.14 26.86 -10.73
N SER A 158 -4.10 26.08 -11.25
CA SER A 158 -5.17 25.52 -10.47
C SER A 158 -4.48 24.64 -9.46
N THR A 159 -4.46 25.09 -8.21
CA THR A 159 -4.17 24.30 -7.02
C THR A 159 -5.21 23.18 -7.00
N ARG A 160 -4.96 22.16 -7.81
CA ARG A 160 -5.77 20.97 -7.89
C ARG A 160 -5.24 20.10 -6.77
N TRP A 161 -5.93 20.23 -5.63
CA TRP A 161 -5.88 19.24 -4.55
C TRP A 161 -6.15 17.86 -5.12
#